data_AF-A0A7Y2CE84-F1
#
_entry.id   AF-A0A7Y2CE84-F1
#
_cell.length_a   1.000
_cell.length_b   1.000
_cell.length_c   1.000
_cell.angle_alpha   90.00
_cell.angle_beta   90.00
_cell.angle_gamma   90.00
#
_symmetry.space_group_name_H-M   'P 1'
#
loop_
_entity.id
_entity.type
_entity.pdbx_description
1 polymer ?
#
loop_
_entity_poly.entity_id
_entity_poly.type
_entity_poly.pdbx_seq_one_letter_code
_entity_poly.pdbx_strand_id
1 'polypeptide(L)'
;MALTLRRPAKFVRPGGYIMNMLLFLIAVGAVIYYLSPWSPQPTTLLLDAFNANPALNGLILGVLAIGVIYNLRQAGVVAPAMRWVEAYSESVDAKRARLPRAPNLIRAMEQLLLDPDRSASRVSAESTRAILDSIGTRMDEGREMGRYIMNLLVFLGLLGTFWGLLETVNAVAATINGLATTGGAAEDAVTQLIANLKEPLSGMGTAFSSSLFGLGGSLVVGFLDLQSGQAQNRFYSGLEDWLAGNTEAIERRGGQRVDMPADANPEDLATAIYNLEAALGANTETQIKALAQQNSELKDEIRALNRTLIRVGGGE
;
A
#
# COMPACT_ATOMS: atom_id res chain seq x y z
N MET A 1 -31.90 -17.57 -14.77
CA MET A 1 -32.54 -16.74 -13.72
C MET A 1 -31.40 -16.04 -13.00
N ALA A 2 -31.19 -14.75 -13.28
CA ALA A 2 -30.01 -14.01 -12.80
C ALA A 2 -30.09 -13.81 -11.28
N LEU A 3 -28.98 -14.08 -10.58
CA LEU A 3 -28.85 -13.86 -9.14
C LEU A 3 -28.88 -12.35 -8.87
N THR A 4 -30.07 -11.82 -8.60
CA THR A 4 -30.23 -10.43 -8.15
C THR A 4 -29.69 -10.33 -6.72
N LEU A 5 -28.45 -9.86 -6.56
CA LEU A 5 -27.89 -9.47 -5.27
C LEU A 5 -28.74 -8.30 -4.74
N ARG A 6 -29.42 -8.49 -3.60
CA ARG A 6 -30.50 -7.58 -3.15
C ARG A 6 -30.07 -6.50 -2.15
N ARG A 7 -28.81 -6.50 -1.69
CA ARG A 7 -28.34 -5.47 -0.75
C ARG A 7 -27.49 -4.41 -1.48
N PRO A 8 -27.92 -3.14 -1.51
CA PRO A 8 -27.12 -2.06 -2.06
C PRO A 8 -25.87 -1.88 -1.20
N ALA A 9 -24.69 -1.87 -1.83
CA ALA A 9 -23.44 -1.65 -1.14
C ALA A 9 -23.33 -0.18 -0.72
N LYS A 10 -23.61 0.14 0.55
CA LYS A 10 -23.45 1.50 1.08
C LYS A 10 -22.02 1.73 1.52
N PHE A 11 -21.17 2.15 0.59
CA PHE A 11 -19.82 2.60 0.91
C PHE A 11 -19.85 4.04 1.45
N VAL A 12 -19.14 4.31 2.56
CA VAL A 12 -18.91 5.68 3.03
C VAL A 12 -17.99 6.38 2.02
N ARG A 13 -18.42 7.54 1.51
CA ARG A 13 -17.72 8.24 0.42
C ARG A 13 -16.26 8.57 0.81
N PRO A 14 -15.26 8.05 0.08
CA PRO A 14 -13.83 8.25 0.38
C PRO A 14 -13.32 9.64 -0.06
N GLY A 15 -14.19 10.49 -0.63
CA GLY A 15 -13.82 11.80 -1.16
C GLY A 15 -13.20 12.74 -0.12
N GLY A 16 -13.49 12.53 1.17
CA GLY A 16 -12.87 13.28 2.27
C GLY A 16 -11.35 13.09 2.35
N TYR A 17 -10.82 11.89 2.07
CA TYR A 17 -9.39 11.61 2.22
C TYR A 17 -8.55 12.33 1.17
N ILE A 18 -8.96 12.30 -0.10
CA ILE A 18 -8.27 13.04 -1.18
C ILE A 18 -8.37 14.54 -0.92
N MET A 19 -9.51 15.04 -0.46
CA MET A 19 -9.65 16.46 -0.09
C MET A 19 -8.67 16.84 1.02
N ASN A 20 -8.58 16.03 2.08
CA ASN A 20 -7.66 16.28 3.19
C ASN A 20 -6.19 16.26 2.74
N MET A 21 -5.81 15.34 1.84
CA MET A 21 -4.49 15.31 1.23
C MET A 21 -4.18 16.61 0.46
N LEU A 22 -5.13 17.06 -0.37
CA LEU A 22 -4.96 18.28 -1.17
C LEU A 22 -4.90 19.51 -0.27
N LEU A 23 -5.75 19.63 0.74
CA LEU A 23 -5.72 20.71 1.72
C LEU A 23 -4.39 20.75 2.49
N PHE A 24 -3.87 19.59 2.88
CA PHE A 24 -2.58 19.49 3.54
C PHE A 24 -1.43 19.91 2.61
N LEU A 25 -1.42 19.45 1.35
CA LEU A 25 -0.43 19.87 0.36
C LEU A 25 -0.49 21.37 0.06
N ILE A 26 -1.69 21.96 0.02
CA ILE A 26 -1.87 23.40 -0.11
C ILE A 26 -1.28 24.12 1.11
N ALA A 27 -1.53 23.63 2.33
CA ALA A 27 -0.97 24.22 3.54
C ALA A 27 0.56 24.16 3.56
N VAL A 28 1.15 23.01 3.21
CA VAL A 28 2.60 22.84 3.08
C VAL A 28 3.15 23.76 1.98
N GLY A 29 2.47 23.84 0.83
CA GLY A 29 2.83 24.75 -0.26
C GLY A 29 2.77 26.22 0.16
N ALA A 30 1.79 26.62 0.98
CA ALA A 30 1.69 27.97 1.53
C ALA A 30 2.86 28.29 2.46
N VAL A 31 3.28 27.34 3.30
CA VAL A 31 4.48 27.48 4.15
C VAL A 31 5.74 27.64 3.30
N ILE A 32 5.92 26.79 2.28
CA ILE A 32 7.05 26.89 1.34
C ILE A 32 7.03 28.23 0.61
N TYR A 33 5.86 28.68 0.15
CA TYR A 33 5.70 29.97 -0.52
C TYR A 33 6.08 31.14 0.39
N TYR A 34 5.64 31.12 1.65
CA TYR A 34 5.97 32.16 2.63
C TYR A 34 7.46 32.21 2.99
N LEU A 35 8.13 31.06 2.96
CA LEU A 35 9.58 30.93 3.16
C LEU A 35 10.41 31.20 1.88
N SER A 36 9.75 31.30 0.73
CA SER A 36 10.40 31.51 -0.57
C SER A 36 10.65 33.00 -0.85
N PRO A 37 11.54 33.33 -1.81
CA PRO A 37 11.80 34.72 -2.22
C PRO A 37 10.58 35.47 -2.77
N TRP A 38 9.50 34.74 -3.07
CA TRP A 38 8.26 35.26 -3.65
C TRP A 38 7.24 35.73 -2.58
N SER A 39 7.59 35.57 -1.31
CA SER A 39 6.81 36.03 -0.14
C SER A 39 6.88 37.55 0.03
N PRO A 40 5.88 38.18 0.69
CA PRO A 40 5.94 39.59 1.08
C PRO A 40 7.18 39.97 1.92
N GLN A 41 7.84 39.00 2.55
CA GLN A 41 9.14 39.14 3.21
C GLN A 41 10.15 38.16 2.57
N PRO A 42 11.00 38.60 1.63
CA PRO A 42 11.89 37.70 0.90
C PRO A 42 12.94 37.11 1.85
N THR A 43 12.96 35.79 1.97
CA THR A 43 13.97 35.04 2.71
C THR A 43 14.75 34.16 1.73
N THR A 44 16.08 34.26 1.69
CA THR A 44 16.93 33.42 0.81
C THR A 44 17.23 32.04 1.38
N LEU A 45 16.81 31.77 2.62
CA LEU A 45 17.18 30.60 3.40
C LEU A 45 16.88 29.27 2.69
N LEU A 46 15.74 29.14 1.99
CA LEU A 46 15.42 27.93 1.21
C LEU A 46 16.32 27.77 -0.03
N LEU A 47 16.69 28.87 -0.68
CA LEU A 47 17.58 28.84 -1.84
C LEU A 47 19.01 28.51 -1.41
N ASP A 48 19.48 29.13 -0.34
CA ASP A 48 20.82 28.91 0.22
C ASP A 48 20.95 27.47 0.73
N ALA A 49 19.91 26.96 1.40
CA ALA A 49 19.79 25.56 1.80
C ALA A 49 19.82 24.61 0.60
N PHE A 50 19.04 24.90 -0.44
CA PHE A 50 19.00 24.06 -1.64
C PHE A 50 20.36 24.03 -2.37
N ASN A 51 20.97 25.21 -2.53
CA ASN A 51 22.23 25.40 -3.23
C ASN A 51 23.45 24.86 -2.46
N ALA A 52 23.31 24.53 -1.18
CA ALA A 52 24.34 23.86 -0.41
C ALA A 52 24.74 22.50 -1.02
N ASN A 53 23.74 21.74 -1.47
CA ASN A 53 23.97 20.47 -2.14
C ASN A 53 22.91 20.25 -3.23
N PRO A 54 23.05 20.90 -4.40
CA PRO A 54 22.01 20.93 -5.42
C PRO A 54 21.65 19.53 -5.93
N ALA A 55 22.65 18.64 -6.04
CA ALA A 55 22.46 17.29 -6.51
C ALA A 55 21.63 16.45 -5.52
N LEU A 56 21.99 16.46 -4.24
CA LEU A 56 21.30 15.68 -3.21
C LEU A 56 19.93 16.27 -2.90
N ASN A 57 19.82 17.59 -2.73
CA ASN A 57 18.54 18.26 -2.48
C ASN A 57 17.59 18.11 -3.67
N GLY A 58 18.11 18.17 -4.91
CA GLY A 58 17.34 17.87 -6.11
C GLY A 58 16.81 16.44 -6.13
N LEU A 59 17.63 15.47 -5.71
CA LEU A 59 17.21 14.07 -5.56
C LEU A 59 16.13 13.91 -4.48
N ILE A 60 16.28 14.55 -3.32
CA ILE A 60 15.26 14.56 -2.25
C ILE A 60 13.93 15.10 -2.78
N LEU A 61 13.94 16.25 -3.46
CA LEU A 61 12.72 16.83 -4.03
C LEU A 61 12.11 15.94 -5.12
N GLY A 62 12.93 15.27 -5.93
CA GLY A 62 12.47 14.29 -6.91
C GLY A 62 11.77 13.10 -6.26
N VAL A 63 12.38 12.50 -5.23
CA VAL A 63 11.78 11.40 -4.47
C VAL A 63 10.50 11.86 -3.75
N LEU A 64 10.49 13.06 -3.19
CA LEU A 64 9.30 13.67 -2.57
C LEU A 64 8.17 13.81 -3.58
N ALA A 65 8.44 14.35 -4.77
CA ALA A 65 7.45 14.49 -5.83
C ALA A 65 6.87 13.13 -6.26
N ILE A 66 7.74 12.12 -6.42
CA ILE A 66 7.32 10.74 -6.71
C ILE A 66 6.42 10.21 -5.58
N GLY A 67 6.80 10.40 -4.32
CA GLY A 67 6.02 9.98 -3.15
C GLY A 67 4.65 10.64 -3.06
N VAL A 68 4.57 11.94 -3.33
CA VAL A 68 3.31 12.69 -3.38
C VAL A 68 2.40 12.16 -4.49
N ILE A 69 2.93 12.03 -5.71
CA ILE A 69 2.18 11.52 -6.86
C ILE A 69 1.71 10.08 -6.59
N TYR A 70 2.59 9.24 -6.04
CA TYR A 70 2.27 7.84 -5.72
C TYR A 70 1.09 7.74 -4.76
N ASN A 71 1.14 8.46 -3.63
CA ASN A 71 0.09 8.43 -2.62
C ASN A 71 -1.24 9.00 -3.12
N LEU A 72 -1.19 10.10 -3.89
CA LEU A 72 -2.40 10.67 -4.52
C LEU A 72 -3.02 9.69 -5.52
N ARG A 73 -2.20 9.01 -6.34
CA ARG A 73 -2.68 7.98 -7.26
C ARG A 73 -3.32 6.83 -6.49
N GLN A 74 -2.66 6.34 -5.45
CA GLN A 74 -3.13 5.20 -4.65
C GLN A 74 -4.48 5.49 -3.97
N ALA A 75 -4.63 6.66 -3.34
CA ALA A 75 -5.92 7.12 -2.81
C ALA A 75 -6.97 7.33 -3.93
N GLY A 76 -6.54 7.82 -5.09
CA GLY A 76 -7.39 8.04 -6.26
C GLY A 76 -7.98 6.78 -6.88
N VAL A 77 -7.26 5.65 -6.87
CA VAL A 77 -7.75 4.38 -7.46
C VAL A 77 -8.91 3.77 -6.66
N VAL A 78 -9.02 4.08 -5.37
CA VAL A 78 -10.07 3.56 -4.48
C VAL A 78 -11.46 4.10 -4.83
N ALA A 79 -11.59 5.37 -5.23
CA ALA A 79 -12.89 5.97 -5.50
C ALA A 79 -13.63 5.40 -6.74
N PRO A 80 -12.97 5.17 -7.90
CA PRO A 80 -13.55 4.40 -9.00
C PRO A 80 -13.91 2.97 -8.60
N ALA A 81 -13.12 2.34 -7.73
CA ALA A 81 -13.33 0.97 -7.29
C ALA A 81 -14.65 0.84 -6.51
N MET A 82 -14.89 1.71 -5.53
CA MET A 82 -16.16 1.77 -4.81
C MET A 82 -17.35 2.02 -5.72
N ARG A 83 -17.26 3.00 -6.63
CA ARG A 83 -18.33 3.32 -7.59
C ARG A 83 -18.69 2.14 -8.48
N TRP A 84 -17.71 1.33 -8.87
CA TRP A 84 -17.95 0.13 -9.65
C TRP A 84 -18.73 -0.92 -8.85
N VAL A 85 -18.36 -1.16 -7.59
CA VAL A 85 -19.07 -2.13 -6.73
C VAL A 85 -20.49 -1.65 -6.43
N GLU A 86 -20.67 -0.37 -6.16
CA GLU A 86 -21.99 0.24 -5.94
C GLU A 86 -22.87 0.07 -7.20
N ALA A 87 -22.35 0.43 -8.38
CA ALA A 87 -23.05 0.27 -9.66
C ALA A 87 -23.36 -1.21 -10.00
N TYR A 88 -22.44 -2.14 -9.66
CA TYR A 88 -22.68 -3.57 -9.80
C TYR A 88 -23.79 -4.06 -8.86
N SER A 89 -23.78 -3.61 -7.59
CA SER A 89 -24.78 -3.99 -6.58
C SER A 89 -26.18 -3.47 -6.89
N GLU A 90 -26.28 -2.31 -7.55
CA GLU A 90 -27.55 -1.72 -7.98
C GLU A 90 -28.05 -2.31 -9.31
N SER A 91 -27.17 -2.95 -10.09
CA SER A 91 -27.54 -3.54 -11.38
C SER A 91 -28.28 -4.87 -11.19
N VAL A 92 -29.56 -4.89 -11.57
CA VAL A 92 -30.42 -6.09 -11.57
C VAL A 92 -29.94 -7.13 -12.61
N ASP A 93 -29.26 -6.67 -13.67
CA ASP A 93 -28.77 -7.47 -14.78
C ASP A 93 -27.42 -6.90 -15.27
N ALA A 94 -26.32 -7.24 -14.58
CA ALA A 94 -24.99 -6.67 -14.76
C ALA A 94 -24.45 -6.74 -16.21
N LYS A 95 -24.93 -7.70 -17.02
CA LYS A 95 -24.59 -7.85 -18.44
C LYS A 95 -25.24 -6.82 -19.37
N ARG A 96 -26.38 -6.23 -18.98
CA ARG A 96 -27.09 -5.21 -19.77
C ARG A 96 -26.79 -3.79 -19.31
N ALA A 97 -26.33 -3.64 -18.07
CA ALA A 97 -25.80 -2.38 -17.58
C ALA A 97 -24.46 -2.09 -18.27
N ARG A 98 -24.30 -0.89 -18.85
CA ARG A 98 -22.99 -0.39 -19.28
C ARG A 98 -22.15 -0.05 -18.05
N LEU A 99 -21.60 -1.08 -17.39
CA LEU A 99 -20.76 -0.90 -16.21
C LEU A 99 -19.50 -0.07 -16.58
N PRO A 100 -19.02 0.80 -15.68
CA PRO A 100 -17.74 1.46 -15.85
C PRO A 100 -16.61 0.43 -15.99
N ARG A 101 -15.52 0.79 -16.66
CA ARG A 101 -14.34 -0.08 -16.80
C ARG A 101 -13.81 -0.45 -15.40
N ALA A 102 -13.69 -1.75 -15.09
CA ALA A 102 -13.27 -2.20 -13.77
C ALA A 102 -11.85 -1.68 -13.47
N PRO A 103 -11.64 -0.99 -12.34
CA PRO A 103 -10.31 -0.56 -11.92
C PRO A 103 -9.41 -1.77 -11.63
N ASN A 104 -8.09 -1.60 -11.77
CA ASN A 104 -7.12 -2.69 -11.57
C ASN A 104 -7.25 -3.41 -10.21
N LEU A 105 -7.70 -2.70 -9.15
CA LEU A 105 -7.97 -3.28 -7.83
C LEU A 105 -9.09 -4.33 -7.82
N ILE A 106 -10.05 -4.24 -8.75
CA ILE A 106 -11.27 -5.08 -8.80
C ILE A 106 -11.22 -6.08 -9.95
N ARG A 107 -10.18 -6.04 -10.80
CA ARG A 107 -10.10 -6.90 -11.99
C ARG A 107 -10.17 -8.41 -11.69
N ALA A 108 -9.70 -8.83 -10.52
CA ALA A 108 -9.84 -10.21 -10.04
C ALA A 108 -11.30 -10.58 -9.70
N MET A 109 -12.06 -9.63 -9.16
CA MET A 109 -13.50 -9.80 -8.89
C MET A 109 -14.31 -9.79 -10.19
N GLU A 110 -13.96 -8.94 -11.15
CA GLU A 110 -14.63 -8.85 -12.45
C GLU A 110 -14.70 -10.21 -13.16
N GLN A 111 -13.58 -10.94 -13.18
CA GLN A 111 -13.50 -12.26 -13.81
C GLN A 111 -14.34 -13.32 -13.09
N LEU A 112 -14.46 -13.24 -11.76
CA LEU A 112 -15.26 -14.19 -10.98
C LEU A 112 -16.76 -13.87 -11.02
N LEU A 113 -17.12 -12.58 -11.05
CA LEU A 113 -18.52 -12.13 -11.01
C LEU A 113 -19.20 -12.12 -12.38
N LEU A 114 -18.45 -11.91 -13.47
CA LEU A 114 -19.01 -11.85 -14.83
C LEU A 114 -19.00 -13.20 -15.58
N ASP A 115 -18.41 -14.26 -15.01
CA ASP A 115 -18.33 -15.58 -15.66
C ASP A 115 -19.68 -16.34 -15.60
N PRO A 116 -20.36 -16.56 -16.74
CA PRO A 116 -21.74 -17.07 -16.78
C PRO A 116 -21.90 -18.51 -16.29
N ASP A 117 -20.88 -19.35 -16.45
CA ASP A 117 -20.92 -20.78 -16.08
C ASP A 117 -20.62 -21.03 -14.59
N ARG A 118 -20.09 -20.01 -13.89
CA ARG A 118 -19.70 -20.07 -12.46
C ARG A 118 -20.60 -19.22 -11.55
N SER A 119 -21.39 -18.31 -12.13
CA SER A 119 -22.18 -17.28 -11.44
C SER A 119 -23.30 -17.81 -10.52
N ALA A 120 -23.86 -19.01 -10.79
CA ALA A 120 -25.00 -19.52 -10.02
C ALA A 120 -24.63 -20.36 -8.78
N SER A 121 -23.38 -20.82 -8.65
CA SER A 121 -23.04 -21.90 -7.69
C SER A 121 -21.83 -21.62 -6.78
N ARG A 122 -21.04 -20.55 -6.97
CA ARG A 122 -19.80 -20.34 -6.16
C ARG A 122 -19.48 -18.89 -5.80
N VAL A 123 -20.43 -18.14 -5.24
CA VAL A 123 -20.07 -17.18 -4.18
C VAL A 123 -20.02 -17.98 -2.87
N SER A 124 -19.13 -18.98 -2.81
CA SER A 124 -18.89 -19.72 -1.56
C SER A 124 -18.06 -18.83 -0.63
N ALA A 125 -18.16 -19.03 0.68
CA ALA A 125 -17.33 -18.34 1.67
C ALA A 125 -15.83 -18.40 1.32
N GLU A 126 -15.40 -19.51 0.72
CA GLU A 126 -14.03 -19.73 0.24
C GLU A 126 -13.60 -18.81 -0.91
N SER A 127 -14.46 -18.61 -1.92
CA SER A 127 -14.19 -17.71 -3.05
C SER A 127 -14.14 -16.23 -2.64
N THR A 128 -15.00 -15.83 -1.70
CA THR A 128 -15.04 -14.51 -1.08
C THR A 128 -13.74 -14.23 -0.34
N ARG A 129 -13.28 -15.20 0.46
CA ARG A 129 -12.04 -15.11 1.22
C ARG A 129 -10.82 -15.01 0.30
N ALA A 130 -10.76 -15.78 -0.78
CA ALA A 130 -9.68 -15.71 -1.76
C ALA A 130 -9.61 -14.35 -2.49
N ILE A 131 -10.76 -13.74 -2.80
CA ILE A 131 -10.83 -12.40 -3.38
C ILE A 131 -10.29 -11.35 -2.40
N LEU A 132 -10.80 -11.37 -1.16
CA LEU A 132 -10.39 -10.45 -0.10
C LEU A 132 -8.89 -10.57 0.17
N ASP A 133 -8.36 -11.79 0.25
CA ASP A 133 -6.93 -12.06 0.43
C ASP A 133 -6.10 -11.44 -0.70
N SER A 134 -6.47 -11.67 -1.97
CA SER A 134 -5.73 -11.11 -3.11
C SER A 134 -5.76 -9.57 -3.16
N ILE A 135 -6.86 -8.95 -2.73
CA ILE A 135 -7.00 -7.49 -2.66
C ILE A 135 -6.16 -6.96 -1.50
N GLY A 136 -6.22 -7.63 -0.34
CA GLY A 136 -5.42 -7.34 0.85
C GLY A 136 -3.93 -7.35 0.53
N THR A 137 -3.42 -8.41 -0.10
CA THR A 137 -2.00 -8.52 -0.50
C THR A 137 -1.58 -7.36 -1.40
N ARG A 138 -2.38 -7.01 -2.41
CA ARG A 138 -2.06 -5.88 -3.32
C ARG A 138 -2.05 -4.53 -2.61
N MET A 139 -2.93 -4.34 -1.63
CA MET A 139 -2.97 -3.13 -0.81
C MET A 139 -1.77 -3.06 0.13
N ASP A 140 -1.34 -4.19 0.67
CA ASP A 140 -0.15 -4.29 1.52
C ASP A 140 1.14 -4.00 0.76
N GLU A 141 1.29 -4.56 -0.45
CA GLU A 141 2.40 -4.25 -1.38
C GLU A 141 2.48 -2.73 -1.64
N GLY A 142 1.34 -2.09 -1.87
CA GLY A 142 1.30 -0.65 -2.07
C GLY A 142 1.71 0.15 -0.83
N ARG A 143 1.30 -0.29 0.37
CA ARG A 143 1.70 0.33 1.64
C ARG A 143 3.20 0.17 1.93
N GLU A 144 3.78 -0.96 1.54
CA GLU A 144 5.22 -1.19 1.67
C GLU A 144 6.03 -0.19 0.83
N MET A 145 5.60 0.06 -0.40
CA MET A 145 6.22 1.07 -1.27
C MET A 145 6.12 2.48 -0.68
N GLY A 146 4.98 2.87 -0.09
CA GLY A 146 4.83 4.13 0.63
C GLY A 146 5.84 4.28 1.77
N ARG A 147 5.99 3.24 2.60
CA ARG A 147 6.99 3.19 3.68
C ARG A 147 8.42 3.25 3.18
N TYR A 148 8.72 2.58 2.07
CA TYR A 148 10.04 2.64 1.45
C TYR A 148 10.40 4.07 1.05
N ILE A 149 9.48 4.79 0.39
CA ILE A 149 9.71 6.19 -0.03
C ILE A 149 9.92 7.10 1.19
N MET A 150 9.15 6.94 2.26
CA MET A 150 9.37 7.67 3.51
C MET A 150 10.77 7.42 4.08
N ASN A 151 11.15 6.16 4.25
CA ASN A 151 12.45 5.77 4.79
C ASN A 151 13.60 6.24 3.89
N LEU A 152 13.41 6.22 2.58
CA LEU A 152 14.36 6.73 1.61
C LEU A 152 14.57 8.24 1.78
N LEU A 153 13.51 9.02 1.99
CA LEU A 153 13.62 10.47 2.24
C LEU A 153 14.38 10.77 3.54
N VAL A 154 14.11 10.02 4.61
CA VAL A 154 14.86 10.12 5.87
C VAL A 154 16.33 9.79 5.63
N PHE A 155 16.60 8.67 4.95
CA PHE A 155 17.96 8.22 4.65
C PHE A 155 18.74 9.23 3.81
N LEU A 156 18.13 9.77 2.75
CA LEU A 156 18.75 10.83 1.93
C LEU A 156 19.01 12.10 2.75
N GLY A 157 18.09 12.48 3.64
CA GLY A 157 18.30 13.62 4.55
C GLY A 157 19.48 13.40 5.50
N LEU A 158 19.61 12.21 6.06
CA LEU A 158 20.76 11.82 6.90
C LEU A 158 22.06 11.81 6.08
N LEU A 159 22.04 11.27 4.85
CA LEU A 159 23.18 11.27 3.94
C LEU A 159 23.66 12.70 3.65
N GLY A 160 22.75 13.66 3.52
CA GLY A 160 23.09 15.07 3.37
C GLY A 160 23.90 15.64 4.53
N THR A 161 23.55 15.29 5.77
CA THR A 161 24.34 15.70 6.94
C THR A 161 25.72 15.08 6.95
N PHE A 162 25.83 13.80 6.57
CA PHE A 162 27.11 13.11 6.50
C PHE A 162 28.03 13.74 5.45
N TRP A 163 27.49 14.08 4.28
CA TRP A 163 28.23 14.77 3.22
C TRP A 163 28.76 16.12 3.68
N GLY A 164 27.93 16.94 4.32
CA GLY A 164 28.42 18.23 4.79
C GLY A 164 29.41 18.12 5.94
N LEU A 165 29.29 17.11 6.81
CA LEU A 165 30.34 16.83 7.79
C LEU A 165 31.67 16.45 7.11
N LEU A 166 31.66 15.64 6.05
CA LEU A 166 32.88 15.35 5.27
C LEU A 166 33.50 16.62 4.68
N GLU A 167 32.68 17.54 4.17
CA GLU A 167 33.15 18.83 3.65
C GLU A 167 33.81 19.66 4.75
N THR A 168 33.22 19.72 5.95
CA THR A 168 33.84 20.41 7.09
C THR A 168 35.17 19.80 7.51
N VAL A 169 35.27 18.47 7.52
CA VAL A 169 36.52 17.76 7.86
C VAL A 169 37.61 18.05 6.82
N ASN A 170 37.27 18.04 5.53
CA ASN A 170 38.20 18.35 4.45
C ASN A 170 38.70 19.81 4.53
N ALA A 171 37.80 20.76 4.82
CA ALA A 171 38.17 22.16 5.00
C ALA A 171 39.10 22.37 6.21
N VAL A 172 38.84 21.68 7.33
CA VAL A 172 39.74 21.72 8.50
C VAL A 172 41.10 21.11 8.16
N ALA A 173 41.14 19.97 7.45
CA ALA A 173 42.40 19.35 7.03
C ALA A 173 43.20 20.27 6.08
N ALA A 174 42.53 20.93 5.13
CA ALA A 174 43.15 21.90 4.23
C ALA A 174 43.72 23.10 5.00
N THR A 175 42.97 23.59 5.99
CA THR A 175 43.42 24.67 6.89
C THR A 175 44.71 24.31 7.63
N ILE A 176 44.76 23.13 8.26
CA ILE A 176 45.93 22.65 9.01
C ILE A 176 47.16 22.53 8.08
N ASN A 177 46.97 22.00 6.86
CA ASN A 177 48.04 21.88 5.86
C ASN A 177 48.53 23.25 5.37
N GLY A 178 47.63 24.23 5.22
CA GLY A 178 47.98 25.62 4.85
C GLY A 178 48.81 26.33 5.93
N LEU A 179 48.50 26.10 7.20
CA LEU A 179 49.29 26.63 8.32
C LEU A 179 50.68 26.01 8.42
N ALA A 180 50.83 24.71 8.12
CA ALA A 180 52.14 24.05 8.13
C ALA A 180 53.10 24.57 7.04
N THR A 181 52.58 25.24 6.01
CA THR A 181 53.35 25.73 4.85
C THR A 181 53.61 27.24 4.86
N THR A 182 52.92 28.00 5.72
CA THR A 182 53.02 29.47 5.75
C THR A 182 53.91 29.90 6.92
N GLY A 183 55.17 30.24 6.65
CA GLY A 183 56.07 30.84 7.65
C GLY A 183 55.71 32.30 7.92
N GLY A 184 55.49 32.67 9.19
CA GLY A 184 55.12 34.01 9.62
C GLY A 184 55.07 34.16 11.15
N ALA A 185 54.82 35.38 11.66
CA ALA A 185 54.72 35.65 13.09
C ALA A 185 53.54 34.88 13.73
N ALA A 186 53.68 34.43 14.98
CA ALA A 186 52.69 33.59 15.66
C ALA A 186 51.28 34.23 15.74
N GLU A 187 51.20 35.56 15.75
CA GLU A 187 49.96 36.34 15.77
C GLU A 187 49.16 36.27 14.44
N ASP A 188 49.86 36.23 13.31
CA ASP A 188 49.25 36.09 11.98
C ASP A 188 48.74 34.66 11.75
N ALA A 189 49.46 33.66 12.26
CA ALA A 189 49.08 32.26 12.20
C ALA A 189 47.77 31.99 12.97
N VAL A 190 47.61 32.56 14.17
CA VAL A 190 46.37 32.42 14.95
C VAL A 190 45.19 33.10 14.26
N THR A 191 45.41 34.29 13.69
CA THR A 191 44.35 35.02 12.96
C THR A 191 43.90 34.27 11.70
N GLN A 192 44.85 33.67 10.95
CA GLN A 192 44.54 32.79 9.83
C GLN A 192 43.83 31.52 10.26
N LEU A 193 44.22 30.89 11.36
CA LEU A 193 43.52 29.72 11.89
C LEU A 193 42.06 30.03 12.23
N ILE A 194 41.81 31.18 12.89
CA ILE A 194 40.44 31.61 13.21
C ILE A 194 39.63 31.89 11.95
N ALA A 195 40.21 32.57 10.96
CA ALA A 195 39.53 32.86 9.68
C ALA A 195 39.18 31.57 8.92
N ASN A 196 40.13 30.64 8.84
CA ASN A 196 39.98 29.39 8.11
C ASN A 196 39.09 28.36 8.81
N LEU A 197 38.90 28.45 10.14
CA LEU A 197 37.94 27.61 10.87
C LEU A 197 36.50 28.15 10.81
N LYS A 198 36.31 29.45 10.54
CA LYS A 198 34.98 30.08 10.49
C LYS A 198 34.16 29.63 9.29
N GLU A 199 34.81 29.41 8.16
CA GLU A 199 34.18 28.94 6.92
C GLU A 199 33.52 27.55 7.07
N PRO A 200 34.23 26.48 7.53
CA PRO A 200 33.62 25.18 7.79
C PRO A 200 32.55 25.21 8.89
N LEU A 201 32.70 26.07 9.91
CA LEU A 201 31.67 26.24 10.93
C LEU A 201 30.36 26.81 10.36
N SER A 202 30.44 27.71 9.37
CA SER A 202 29.25 28.22 8.68
C SER A 202 28.63 27.19 7.72
N GLY A 203 29.46 26.35 7.09
CA GLY A 203 29.04 25.27 6.19
C GLY A 203 28.29 24.13 6.89
N MET A 204 28.42 23.99 8.20
CA MET A 204 27.66 22.99 8.97
C MET A 204 26.15 23.28 8.98
N GLY A 205 25.74 24.56 8.99
CA GLY A 205 24.33 24.94 8.97
C GLY A 205 23.66 24.63 7.62
N THR A 206 24.39 24.78 6.52
CA THR A 206 23.90 24.46 5.17
C THR A 206 23.84 22.94 4.95
N ALA A 207 24.79 22.17 5.50
CA ALA A 207 24.75 20.70 5.54
C ALA A 207 23.50 20.13 6.24
N PHE A 208 23.09 20.76 7.34
CA PHE A 208 21.90 20.35 8.10
C PHE A 208 20.60 20.56 7.32
N SER A 209 20.58 21.51 6.38
CA SER A 209 19.39 21.84 5.61
C SER A 209 18.89 20.68 4.73
N SER A 210 19.79 19.87 4.19
CA SER A 210 19.46 18.63 3.48
C SER A 210 18.68 17.64 4.35
N SER A 211 19.00 17.58 5.65
CA SER A 211 18.27 16.77 6.63
C SER A 211 16.85 17.29 6.82
N LEU A 212 16.68 18.61 6.90
CA LEU A 212 15.37 19.24 7.03
C LEU A 212 14.49 18.96 5.80
N PHE A 213 15.07 18.99 4.59
CA PHE A 213 14.33 18.58 3.38
C PHE A 213 13.92 17.11 3.42
N GLY A 214 14.83 16.20 3.81
CA GLY A 214 14.53 14.77 3.90
C GLY A 214 13.49 14.43 4.96
N LEU A 215 13.65 14.95 6.18
CA LEU A 215 12.72 14.74 7.29
C LEU A 215 11.38 15.42 7.03
N GLY A 216 11.38 16.68 6.60
CA GLY A 216 10.17 17.41 6.23
C GLY A 216 9.42 16.72 5.10
N GLY A 217 10.14 16.27 4.07
CA GLY A 217 9.58 15.48 2.98
C GLY A 217 8.98 14.16 3.46
N SER A 218 9.66 13.42 4.35
CA SER A 218 9.14 12.17 4.90
C SER A 218 7.86 12.37 5.72
N LEU A 219 7.73 13.49 6.44
CA LEU A 219 6.51 13.83 7.18
C LEU A 219 5.36 14.12 6.22
N VAL A 220 5.62 14.85 5.14
CA VAL A 220 4.62 15.14 4.11
C VAL A 220 4.14 13.84 3.47
N VAL A 221 5.06 12.99 3.00
CA VAL A 221 4.71 11.69 2.40
C VAL A 221 4.02 10.80 3.42
N GLY A 222 4.45 10.79 4.68
CA GLY A 222 3.83 9.96 5.72
C GLY A 222 2.41 10.36 6.06
N PHE A 223 2.09 11.65 6.08
CA PHE A 223 0.71 12.08 6.21
C PHE A 223 -0.16 11.60 5.02
N LEU A 224 0.36 11.70 3.80
CA LEU A 224 -0.35 11.21 2.62
C LEU A 224 -0.53 9.68 2.67
N ASP A 225 0.50 8.93 3.06
CA ASP A 225 0.43 7.46 3.21
C ASP A 225 -0.63 7.05 4.23
N LEU A 226 -0.72 7.74 5.37
CA LEU A 226 -1.78 7.51 6.35
C LEU A 226 -3.18 7.73 5.76
N GLN A 227 -3.41 8.82 5.02
CA GLN A 227 -4.70 9.09 4.40
C GLN A 227 -5.04 8.06 3.31
N SER A 228 -4.04 7.62 2.54
CA SER A 228 -4.18 6.57 1.53
C SER A 228 -4.55 5.23 2.15
N GLY A 229 -3.84 4.85 3.22
CA GLY A 229 -4.11 3.64 4.00
C GLY A 229 -5.49 3.64 4.66
N GLN A 230 -5.95 4.78 5.18
CA GLN A 230 -7.31 4.90 5.72
C GLN A 230 -8.38 4.72 4.63
N ALA A 231 -8.22 5.33 3.46
CA ALA A 231 -9.15 5.16 2.34
C ALA A 231 -9.20 3.69 1.87
N GLN A 232 -8.04 3.05 1.80
CA GLN A 232 -7.86 1.64 1.48
C GLN A 232 -8.54 0.71 2.50
N ASN A 233 -8.27 0.88 3.80
CA ASN A 233 -8.90 0.07 4.84
C ASN A 233 -10.43 0.19 4.82
N ARG A 234 -10.95 1.42 4.62
CA ARG A 234 -12.41 1.65 4.49
C ARG A 234 -13.01 0.92 3.29
N PHE A 235 -12.29 0.87 2.17
CA PHE A 235 -12.70 0.09 1.00
C PHE A 235 -12.75 -1.40 1.32
N TYR A 236 -11.69 -1.94 1.93
CA TYR A 236 -11.60 -3.34 2.29
C TYR A 236 -12.73 -3.76 3.24
N SER A 237 -12.93 -3.03 4.34
CA SER A 237 -14.02 -3.32 5.27
C SER A 237 -15.39 -3.23 4.60
N GLY A 238 -15.61 -2.24 3.72
CA GLY A 238 -16.87 -2.15 2.97
C GLY A 238 -17.09 -3.31 2.00
N LEU A 239 -16.03 -3.82 1.38
CA LEU A 239 -16.08 -5.01 0.53
C LEU A 239 -16.40 -6.25 1.36
N GLU A 240 -15.74 -6.40 2.50
CA GLU A 240 -15.97 -7.50 3.45
C GLU A 240 -17.43 -7.51 3.92
N ASP A 241 -17.96 -6.38 4.39
CA ASP A 241 -19.36 -6.22 4.82
C ASP A 241 -20.34 -6.57 3.69
N TRP A 242 -20.05 -6.13 2.45
CA TRP A 242 -20.90 -6.41 1.29
C TRP A 242 -20.89 -7.90 0.91
N LEU A 243 -19.72 -8.53 0.90
CA LEU A 243 -19.56 -9.94 0.57
C LEU A 243 -20.18 -10.84 1.65
N ALA A 244 -19.98 -10.52 2.93
CA ALA A 244 -20.60 -11.21 4.06
C ALA A 244 -22.14 -11.11 3.99
N GLY A 245 -22.66 -9.90 3.74
CA GLY A 245 -24.10 -9.68 3.58
C GLY A 245 -24.73 -10.45 2.41
N ASN A 246 -23.98 -10.69 1.34
CA ASN A 246 -24.43 -11.50 0.21
C ASN A 246 -24.32 -13.01 0.49
N THR A 247 -23.28 -13.44 1.19
CA THR A 247 -23.09 -14.85 1.58
C THR A 247 -24.21 -15.30 2.51
N GLU A 248 -24.53 -14.52 3.55
CA GLU A 248 -25.68 -14.79 4.43
C GLU A 248 -27.02 -14.84 3.66
N ALA A 249 -27.20 -13.97 2.66
CA ALA A 249 -28.43 -13.95 1.87
C ALA A 249 -28.55 -15.17 0.95
N ILE A 250 -27.43 -15.69 0.45
CA ILE A 250 -27.35 -16.92 -0.33
C ILE A 250 -27.56 -18.13 0.57
N GLU A 251 -26.95 -18.20 1.75
CA GLU A 251 -27.18 -19.27 2.74
C GLU A 251 -28.64 -19.31 3.20
N ARG A 252 -29.30 -18.16 3.37
CA ARG A 252 -30.76 -18.11 3.63
C ARG A 252 -31.62 -18.58 2.45
N ARG A 253 -31.08 -18.61 1.22
CA ARG A 253 -31.78 -19.06 0.00
C ARG A 253 -31.48 -20.52 -0.38
N GLY A 254 -30.24 -20.97 -0.13
CA GLY A 254 -29.77 -22.33 -0.41
C GLY A 254 -29.92 -23.26 0.79
N GLY A 255 -29.99 -22.70 1.99
CA GLY A 255 -30.47 -23.38 3.18
C GLY A 255 -31.97 -23.52 3.07
N GLN A 256 -32.39 -24.74 2.75
CA GLN A 256 -33.61 -25.31 3.30
C GLN A 256 -33.65 -24.87 4.78
N ARG A 257 -34.48 -23.89 5.11
CA ARG A 257 -35.02 -23.87 6.45
C ARG A 257 -35.60 -25.27 6.59
N VAL A 258 -35.01 -26.09 7.45
CA VAL A 258 -35.86 -26.91 8.30
C VAL A 258 -36.70 -25.85 8.98
N ASP A 259 -37.85 -25.57 8.36
CA ASP A 259 -38.88 -24.75 8.96
C ASP A 259 -39.19 -25.54 10.21
N MET A 260 -38.58 -25.16 11.33
CA MET A 260 -38.93 -25.72 12.61
C MET A 260 -40.26 -25.04 12.89
N PRO A 261 -41.41 -25.71 12.73
CA PRO A 261 -42.65 -25.13 13.22
C PRO A 261 -42.39 -24.74 14.68
N ALA A 262 -42.94 -23.61 15.12
CA ALA A 262 -42.81 -23.17 16.51
C ALA A 262 -43.37 -24.21 17.53
N ASP A 263 -44.05 -25.26 17.01
CA ASP A 263 -44.55 -26.46 17.68
C ASP A 263 -43.84 -27.76 17.23
N ALA A 264 -42.58 -27.71 16.80
CA ALA A 264 -41.89 -28.92 16.37
C ALA A 264 -41.63 -29.87 17.54
N ASN A 265 -42.09 -31.11 17.40
CA ASN A 265 -41.89 -32.15 18.38
C ASN A 265 -40.38 -32.42 18.55
N PRO A 266 -39.89 -32.73 19.77
CA PRO A 266 -38.47 -33.02 20.01
C PRO A 266 -37.90 -34.15 19.12
N GLU A 267 -38.77 -35.05 18.65
CA GLU A 267 -38.43 -36.15 17.75
C GLU A 267 -38.10 -35.67 16.32
N ASP A 268 -38.75 -34.61 15.84
CA ASP A 268 -38.44 -34.01 14.53
C ASP A 268 -37.08 -33.30 14.56
N LEU A 269 -36.71 -32.71 15.69
CA LEU A 269 -35.40 -32.09 15.91
C LEU A 269 -34.29 -33.15 15.94
N ALA A 270 -34.51 -34.27 16.64
CA ALA A 270 -33.57 -35.38 16.67
C ALA A 270 -33.35 -35.99 15.28
N THR A 271 -34.41 -36.11 14.48
CA THR A 271 -34.36 -36.63 13.12
C THR A 271 -33.62 -35.66 12.18
N ALA A 272 -33.84 -34.35 12.33
CA ALA A 272 -33.13 -33.33 11.57
C ALA A 272 -31.62 -33.32 11.89
N ILE A 273 -31.24 -33.49 13.17
CA ILE A 273 -29.84 -33.60 13.59
C ILE A 273 -29.19 -34.87 13.03
N TYR A 274 -29.88 -36.01 13.09
CA TYR A 274 -29.38 -37.26 12.52
C TYR A 274 -29.14 -37.19 11.01
N ASN A 275 -30.07 -36.56 10.27
CA ASN A 275 -29.92 -36.34 8.84
C ASN A 275 -28.77 -35.37 8.51
N LEU A 276 -28.56 -34.36 9.36
CA LEU A 276 -27.44 -33.43 9.21
C LEU A 276 -26.10 -34.12 9.47
N GLU A 277 -26.02 -34.97 10.49
CA GLU A 277 -24.83 -35.76 10.83
C GLU A 277 -24.50 -36.76 9.71
N ALA A 278 -25.51 -37.42 9.15
CA ALA A 278 -25.35 -38.30 8.00
C ALA A 278 -24.87 -37.54 6.75
N ALA A 279 -25.43 -36.36 6.47
CA ALA A 279 -25.01 -35.52 5.35
C ALA A 279 -23.57 -34.97 5.52
N LEU A 280 -23.20 -34.58 6.74
CA LEU A 280 -21.84 -34.15 7.08
C LEU A 280 -20.83 -35.30 6.99
N GLY A 281 -21.21 -36.50 7.42
CA GLY A 281 -20.40 -37.72 7.25
C GLY A 281 -20.14 -38.03 5.77
N ALA A 282 -21.18 -37.98 4.93
CA ALA A 282 -21.03 -38.24 3.49
C ALA A 282 -20.16 -37.17 2.79
N ASN A 283 -20.29 -35.91 3.20
CA ASN A 283 -19.53 -34.81 2.59
C ASN A 283 -18.06 -34.81 3.04
N THR A 284 -17.77 -35.13 4.30
CA THR A 284 -16.41 -35.28 4.82
C THR A 284 -15.71 -36.49 4.21
N GLU A 285 -16.39 -37.63 4.04
CA GLU A 285 -15.84 -38.80 3.35
C GLU A 285 -15.50 -38.49 1.88
N THR A 286 -16.35 -37.72 1.19
CA THR A 286 -16.10 -37.28 -0.19
C THR A 286 -14.89 -36.34 -0.27
N GLN A 287 -14.74 -35.41 0.67
CA GLN A 287 -13.58 -34.53 0.75
C GLN A 287 -12.29 -35.28 1.07
N ILE A 288 -12.32 -36.25 1.98
CA ILE A 288 -11.16 -37.08 2.34
C ILE A 288 -10.71 -37.90 1.13
N LYS A 289 -11.66 -38.49 0.38
CA LYS A 289 -11.34 -39.22 -0.86
C LYS A 289 -10.73 -38.31 -1.92
N ALA A 290 -11.28 -37.11 -2.11
CA ALA A 290 -10.75 -36.13 -3.05
C ALA A 290 -9.32 -35.68 -2.69
N LEU A 291 -9.07 -35.38 -1.40
CA LEU A 291 -7.74 -35.03 -0.89
C LEU A 291 -6.74 -36.19 -0.99
N ALA A 292 -7.18 -37.42 -0.74
CA ALA A 292 -6.33 -38.61 -0.87
C ALA A 292 -5.95 -38.85 -2.34
N GLN A 293 -6.89 -38.66 -3.27
CA GLN A 293 -6.63 -38.79 -4.70
C GLN A 293 -5.65 -37.71 -5.19
N GLN A 294 -5.85 -36.45 -4.78
CA GLN A 294 -4.96 -35.34 -5.13
C GLN A 294 -3.52 -35.56 -4.60
N ASN A 295 -3.38 -36.09 -3.38
CA ASN A 295 -2.08 -36.47 -2.83
C ASN A 295 -1.42 -37.64 -3.57
N SER A 296 -2.20 -38.59 -4.08
CA SER A 296 -1.68 -39.70 -4.90
C SER A 296 -1.17 -39.19 -6.24
N GLU A 297 -1.95 -38.36 -6.92
CA GLU A 297 -1.58 -37.74 -8.20
C GLU A 297 -0.30 -36.90 -8.05
N LEU A 298 -0.19 -36.09 -7.00
CA LEU A 298 1.00 -35.30 -6.70
C LEU A 298 2.23 -36.18 -6.45
N LYS A 299 2.08 -37.31 -5.73
CA LYS A 299 3.18 -38.26 -5.49
C LYS A 299 3.65 -38.92 -6.78
N ASP A 300 2.74 -39.25 -7.68
CA ASP A 300 3.08 -39.85 -8.97
C ASP A 300 3.77 -38.84 -9.89
N GLU A 301 3.35 -37.57 -9.86
CA GLU A 301 4.02 -36.48 -10.57
C GLU A 301 5.44 -36.23 -10.04
N ILE A 302 5.62 -36.19 -8.71
CA ILE A 302 6.96 -36.10 -8.08
C ILE A 302 7.85 -37.29 -8.48
N ARG A 303 7.29 -38.51 -8.51
CA ARG A 303 8.04 -39.70 -8.97
C ARG A 303 8.38 -39.66 -10.45
N ALA A 304 7.53 -39.07 -11.28
CA ALA A 304 7.81 -38.88 -12.72
C ALA A 304 8.91 -37.82 -12.94
N LEU A 305 8.85 -36.71 -12.20
CA LEU A 305 9.88 -35.67 -12.17
C LEU A 305 11.23 -36.24 -11.72
N ASN A 306 11.26 -37.00 -10.62
CA ASN A 306 12.49 -37.60 -10.12
C ASN A 306 13.10 -38.60 -11.11
N ARG A 307 12.27 -39.43 -11.77
CA ARG A 307 12.73 -40.32 -12.85
C ARG A 307 13.31 -39.57 -14.04
N THR A 308 12.74 -38.41 -14.38
CA THR A 308 13.23 -37.56 -15.47
C THR A 308 14.56 -36.89 -15.09
N LEU A 309 14.68 -36.38 -13.86
CA LEU A 309 15.91 -35.80 -13.34
C LEU A 309 17.07 -36.81 -13.27
N ILE A 310 16.81 -38.03 -12.83
CA ILE A 310 17.83 -39.10 -12.80
C ILE A 310 18.26 -39.47 -14.23
N ARG A 311 17.34 -39.47 -15.19
CA ARG A 311 17.66 -39.77 -16.60
C ARG A 311 18.46 -38.67 -17.29
N VAL A 312 18.28 -37.42 -16.89
CA VAL A 312 19.02 -36.26 -17.41
C VAL A 312 20.36 -36.07 -16.67
N GLY A 313 20.44 -36.42 -15.39
CA GLY A 313 21.67 -36.30 -14.59
C GLY A 313 22.61 -37.51 -14.64
N GLY A 314 22.17 -38.66 -15.15
CA GLY A 314 22.97 -39.88 -15.29
C GLY A 314 23.50 -40.16 -16.71
N GLY A 315 23.43 -39.16 -17.59
CA GLY A 315 23.93 -39.22 -18.96
C GLY A 315 25.19 -38.40 -19.16
N GLU A 316 26.29 -38.82 -18.51
CA GLU A 316 27.68 -38.60 -18.95
C GLU A 316 28.44 -39.93 -18.81
#